data_AF-A0A0H4KEI3-F1
#
_entry.id   AF-A0A0H4KEI3-F1
#
_cell.length_a   1.000
_cell.length_b   1.000
_cell.length_c   1.000
_cell.angle_alpha   90.00
_cell.angle_beta   90.00
_cell.angle_gamma   90.00
#
_symmetry.space_group_name_H-M   'P 1'
#
loop_
_entity.id
_entity.type
_entity.pdbx_description
1 polymer ?
#
loop_
_entity_poly.entity_id
_entity_poly.type
_entity_poly.pdbx_seq_one_letter_code
_entity_poly.pdbx_strand_id
1 'polypeptide(L)'
;MFVDLHKEECAKESINCKDEFIDQSYFQWETPNSTTQTSDRGKDIILNNDRGVSLHLFVRKYREIDVKSEPYIYIGKGNTVEYLGEKPITVKLELENEVPASLYDEFVQKV
;
A
#
# COMPACT_ATOMS: atom_id res chain seq x y z
N MET A 1 -5.97 -5.89 0.69
CA MET A 1 -4.56 -5.79 0.29
C MET A 1 -3.73 -5.92 1.56
N PHE A 2 -2.65 -6.68 1.51
CA PHE A 2 -1.71 -6.84 2.62
C PHE A 2 -0.38 -6.24 2.16
N VAL A 3 0.14 -5.26 2.90
CA VAL A 3 1.28 -4.44 2.48
C VAL A 3 2.36 -4.45 3.55
N ASP A 4 3.58 -4.74 3.11
CA ASP A 4 4.80 -4.68 3.90
C ASP A 4 5.56 -3.42 3.49
N LEU A 5 5.68 -2.44 4.38
CA LEU A 5 6.34 -1.16 4.07
C LEU A 5 7.86 -1.33 3.90
N HIS A 6 8.49 -2.07 4.82
CA HIS A 6 9.91 -2.38 4.74
C HIS A 6 10.11 -3.80 4.22
N LYS A 7 10.28 -3.92 2.90
CA LYS A 7 10.75 -5.14 2.28
C LYS A 7 12.27 -5.20 2.41
N GLU A 8 12.83 -6.35 2.79
CA GLU A 8 14.30 -6.54 2.88
C GLU A 8 15.00 -6.20 1.54
N GLU A 9 14.31 -6.40 0.43
CA GLU A 9 14.76 -6.03 -0.91
C GLU A 9 14.90 -4.50 -1.10
N CYS A 10 14.06 -3.70 -0.43
CA CYS A 10 14.15 -2.23 -0.40
C CYS A 10 15.21 -1.70 0.60
N ALA A 11 15.69 -2.52 1.53
CA ALA A 11 16.69 -2.11 2.52
C ALA A 11 18.09 -1.93 1.91
N LYS A 12 18.30 -2.37 0.66
CA LYS A 12 19.48 -1.98 -0.14
C LYS A 12 19.29 -0.52 -0.55
N GLU A 13 20.23 0.35 -0.19
CA GLU A 13 20.21 1.83 -0.31
C GLU A 13 19.89 2.42 -1.70
N SER A 14 19.53 1.61 -2.70
CA SER A 14 19.28 1.98 -4.08
C SER A 14 17.92 1.55 -4.63
N ILE A 15 17.04 0.96 -3.80
CA ILE A 15 15.68 0.57 -4.21
C ILE A 15 14.67 1.46 -3.50
N ASN A 16 14.05 2.37 -4.25
CA ASN A 16 12.97 3.19 -3.75
C ASN A 16 11.78 2.27 -3.44
N CYS A 17 11.42 2.14 -2.16
CA CYS A 17 10.26 1.35 -1.78
C CYS A 17 9.00 2.13 -2.17
N LYS A 18 8.23 1.57 -3.11
CA LYS A 18 7.08 2.29 -3.71
C LYS A 18 5.81 2.22 -2.86
N ASP A 19 5.78 1.34 -1.86
CA ASP A 19 4.67 1.21 -0.92
C ASP A 19 4.94 2.15 0.26
N GLU A 20 4.25 3.29 0.30
CA GLU A 20 4.51 4.34 1.30
C GLU A 20 3.26 5.15 1.62
N PHE A 21 3.23 5.72 2.83
CA PHE A 21 2.29 6.78 3.14
C PHE A 21 2.79 8.10 2.55
N ILE A 22 1.95 8.76 1.76
CA ILE A 22 2.20 10.13 1.29
C ILE A 22 1.85 11.11 2.43
N ASP A 23 0.72 10.86 3.09
CA ASP A 23 0.26 11.50 4.32
C ASP A 23 -0.78 10.60 5.03
N GLN A 24 -1.52 11.13 6.01
CA GLN A 24 -2.52 10.37 6.78
C GLN A 24 -3.75 9.97 5.95
N SER A 25 -4.02 10.64 4.82
CA SER A 25 -5.15 10.36 3.92
C SER A 25 -4.73 9.65 2.63
N TYR A 26 -3.47 9.72 2.22
CA TYR A 26 -3.02 9.16 0.95
C TYR A 26 -1.95 8.09 1.10
N PHE A 27 -2.18 6.94 0.47
CA PHE A 27 -1.27 5.81 0.45
C PHE A 27 -0.87 5.46 -0.99
N GLN A 28 0.43 5.33 -1.25
CA GLN A 28 0.93 4.81 -2.52
C GLN A 28 1.18 3.32 -2.39
N TRP A 29 0.75 2.56 -3.40
CA TRP A 29 0.96 1.13 -3.47
C TRP A 29 1.30 0.68 -4.88
N GLU A 30 2.21 -0.29 -5.00
CA GLU A 30 2.49 -0.95 -6.27
C GLU A 30 1.89 -2.36 -6.33
N THR A 31 1.14 -2.62 -7.40
CA THR A 31 0.57 -3.94 -7.67
C THR A 31 1.66 -5.01 -7.84
N PRO A 32 1.36 -6.31 -7.60
CA PRO A 32 2.27 -7.38 -7.97
C PRO A 32 2.62 -7.31 -9.47
N ASN A 33 3.86 -7.63 -9.82
CA ASN A 33 4.40 -7.61 -11.19
C ASN A 33 3.60 -8.41 -12.23
N SER A 34 2.64 -9.25 -11.84
CA SER A 34 1.75 -9.96 -12.75
C SER A 34 0.50 -9.16 -13.17
N THR A 35 0.20 -8.06 -12.48
CA THR A 35 -1.02 -7.27 -12.68
C THR A 35 -0.83 -6.27 -13.81
N THR A 36 -1.74 -6.26 -14.79
CA THR A 36 -1.79 -5.29 -15.89
C THR A 36 -3.04 -4.42 -15.79
N GLN A 37 -3.04 -3.21 -16.36
CA GLN A 37 -4.22 -2.35 -16.33
C GLN A 37 -5.43 -3.00 -17.04
N THR A 38 -5.17 -3.81 -18.06
CA THR A 38 -6.20 -4.47 -18.87
C THR A 38 -6.79 -5.72 -18.22
N SER A 39 -6.10 -6.32 -17.24
CA SER A 39 -6.58 -7.49 -16.49
C SER A 39 -7.77 -7.12 -15.59
N ASP A 40 -8.66 -8.08 -15.32
CA ASP A 40 -9.82 -7.82 -14.44
C ASP A 40 -9.37 -7.37 -13.04
N ARG A 41 -8.32 -8.01 -12.50
CA ARG A 41 -7.73 -7.60 -11.22
C ARG A 41 -7.17 -6.18 -11.27
N GLY A 42 -6.50 -5.80 -12.36
CA GLY A 42 -6.00 -4.45 -12.56
C GLY A 42 -7.15 -3.45 -12.55
N LYS A 43 -8.20 -3.70 -13.35
CA LYS A 43 -9.41 -2.87 -13.41
C LYS A 43 -10.11 -2.75 -12.06
N ASP A 44 -10.23 -3.84 -11.31
CA ASP A 44 -10.80 -3.84 -9.96
C ASP A 44 -10.02 -2.95 -8.99
N ILE A 45 -8.71 -2.74 -9.22
CA ILE A 45 -7.86 -1.85 -8.42
C ILE A 45 -7.94 -0.42 -8.93
N ILE A 46 -7.68 -0.18 -10.23
CA ILE A 46 -7.59 1.18 -10.78
C ILE A 46 -8.94 1.89 -10.93
N LEU A 47 -10.04 1.13 -11.07
CA LEU A 47 -11.41 1.62 -11.20
C LEU A 47 -12.28 1.07 -10.06
N ASN A 48 -11.71 0.93 -8.85
CA ASN A 48 -12.37 0.22 -7.77
C ASN A 48 -13.73 0.85 -7.40
N ASN A 49 -13.82 2.19 -7.39
CA ASN A 49 -15.05 2.90 -7.07
C ASN A 49 -16.15 2.64 -8.13
N ASP A 50 -15.82 2.80 -9.41
CA ASP A 50 -16.75 2.59 -10.53
C ASP A 50 -17.24 1.13 -10.63
N ARG A 51 -16.41 0.19 -10.17
CA ARG A 51 -16.71 -1.25 -10.18
C ARG A 51 -17.34 -1.75 -8.89
N GLY A 52 -17.55 -0.88 -7.90
CA GLY A 52 -18.10 -1.25 -6.59
C GLY A 52 -17.18 -2.15 -5.77
N VAL A 53 -15.87 -2.11 -6.03
CA VAL A 53 -14.85 -2.89 -5.34
C VAL A 53 -14.30 -2.10 -4.14
N SER A 54 -14.50 -2.64 -2.94
CA SER A 54 -13.89 -2.09 -1.73
C SER A 54 -12.46 -2.58 -1.57
N LEU A 55 -11.47 -1.68 -1.66
CA LEU A 55 -10.08 -2.01 -1.37
C LEU A 55 -9.81 -1.82 0.12
N HIS A 56 -9.70 -2.92 0.86
CA HIS A 56 -9.34 -2.91 2.29
C HIS A 56 -7.81 -2.96 2.45
N LEU A 57 -7.22 -2.13 3.31
CA LEU A 57 -5.78 -2.05 3.51
C LEU A 57 -5.36 -2.62 4.88
N PHE A 58 -4.45 -3.59 4.85
CA PHE A 58 -3.80 -4.18 6.00
C PHE A 58 -2.30 -3.92 5.86
N VAL A 59 -1.72 -3.17 6.78
CA VAL A 59 -0.33 -2.68 6.67
C VAL A 59 0.48 -3.15 7.87
N ARG A 60 1.73 -3.52 7.62
CA ARG A 60 2.74 -3.69 8.68
C ARG A 60 4.04 -3.04 8.26
N LYS A 61 4.77 -2.54 9.24
CA LYS A 61 6.05 -1.87 9.01
C LYS A 61 7.12 -2.87 8.60
N TYR A 62 7.38 -3.85 9.45
CA TYR A 62 8.34 -4.92 9.21
C TYR A 62 7.61 -6.24 9.12
N ARG A 63 8.14 -7.17 8.33
CA ARG A 63 7.60 -8.54 8.28
C ARG A 63 7.90 -9.30 9.57
N GLU A 64 9.09 -9.09 10.12
CA GLU A 64 9.63 -9.82 11.26
C GLU A 64 10.53 -8.90 12.09
N ILE A 65 10.44 -9.02 13.41
CA ILE A 65 11.33 -8.36 14.39
C ILE A 65 11.77 -9.44 15.39
N ASP A 66 13.08 -9.58 15.63
CA ASP A 66 13.64 -10.57 16.57
C ASP A 66 13.07 -11.98 16.41
N VAL A 67 12.96 -12.44 15.15
CA VAL A 67 12.44 -13.77 14.78
C VAL A 67 10.93 -13.95 15.00
N LYS A 68 10.19 -12.87 15.27
CA LYS A 68 8.73 -12.87 15.42
C LYS A 68 8.06 -12.15 14.27
N SER A 69 7.10 -12.81 13.62
CA SER A 69 6.29 -12.18 12.58
C SER A 69 5.40 -11.10 13.18
N GLU A 70 5.49 -9.89 12.63
CA GLU A 70 4.65 -8.78 13.08
C GLU A 70 3.24 -8.87 12.47
N PRO A 71 2.20 -8.51 13.25
CA PRO A 71 0.82 -8.52 12.77
C PRO A 71 0.58 -7.41 11.76
N TYR A 72 -0.43 -7.61 10.92
CA TYR A 72 -0.97 -6.53 10.11
C TYR A 72 -1.97 -5.69 10.90
N ILE A 73 -1.95 -4.39 10.67
CA ILE A 73 -2.92 -3.43 11.20
C ILE A 73 -3.87 -3.03 10.07
N TYR A 74 -5.17 -3.13 10.32
CA TYR A 74 -6.18 -2.67 9.37
C TYR A 74 -6.31 -1.15 9.46
N ILE A 75 -6.12 -0.45 8.34
CA ILE A 75 -6.15 1.03 8.29
C ILE A 75 -7.38 1.58 7.55
N GLY A 76 -8.35 0.73 7.22
CA GLY A 76 -9.58 1.15 6.54
C GLY A 76 -9.62 0.78 5.06
N LYS A 77 -10.51 1.45 4.33
CA LYS A 77 -10.66 1.31 2.89
C LYS A 77 -9.98 2.46 2.17
N GLY A 78 -9.55 2.20 0.93
CA GLY A 78 -9.02 3.23 0.04
C GLY A 78 -9.65 3.17 -1.34
N ASN A 79 -9.67 4.31 -2.01
CA ASN A 79 -10.12 4.46 -3.39
C ASN A 79 -8.99 4.98 -4.26
N THR A 80 -8.82 4.37 -5.44
CA THR A 80 -7.79 4.82 -6.38
C THR A 80 -8.17 6.19 -6.94
N VAL A 81 -7.29 7.16 -6.74
CA VAL A 81 -7.43 8.53 -7.27
C VAL A 81 -6.44 8.83 -8.39
N GLU A 82 -5.33 8.08 -8.46
CA GLU A 82 -4.32 8.19 -9.51
C GLU A 82 -3.66 6.84 -9.75
N TYR A 83 -3.26 6.56 -10.98
CA TYR A 83 -2.47 5.37 -11.31
C TYR A 83 -1.48 5.63 -12.45
N LEU A 84 -0.32 4.97 -12.39
CA LEU A 84 0.77 5.10 -13.36
C LEU A 84 1.42 3.73 -13.63
N GLY A 85 1.94 3.54 -14.84
CA GLY A 85 2.62 2.31 -15.24
C GLY A 85 1.66 1.20 -15.65
N GLU A 86 2.16 0.22 -16.40
CA GLU A 86 1.31 -0.87 -16.93
C GLU A 86 1.46 -2.16 -16.13
N LYS A 87 2.70 -2.56 -15.81
CA LYS A 87 3.03 -3.83 -15.17
C LYS A 87 4.41 -3.74 -14.49
N PRO A 88 4.48 -3.48 -13.18
CA PRO A 88 3.36 -3.23 -12.28
C PRO A 88 2.73 -1.84 -12.47
N ILE A 89 1.53 -1.69 -11.93
CA ILE A 89 0.82 -0.41 -11.77
C ILE A 89 1.15 0.16 -10.39
N THR A 90 1.56 1.42 -10.33
CA THR A 90 1.62 2.23 -9.11
C THR A 90 0.29 2.97 -8.96
N VAL A 91 -0.35 2.88 -7.81
CA VAL A 91 -1.62 3.56 -7.52
C VAL A 91 -1.48 4.47 -6.31
N LYS A 92 -2.17 5.61 -6.36
CA LYS A 92 -2.41 6.48 -5.21
C LYS A 92 -3.83 6.23 -4.73
N LEU A 93 -3.94 5.82 -3.47
CA LEU A 93 -5.19 5.54 -2.79
C LEU A 93 -5.52 6.70 -1.84
N GLU A 94 -6.72 7.25 -1.94
CA GLU A 94 -7.33 8.08 -0.91
C GLU A 94 -8.04 7.20 0.11
N LEU A 95 -7.67 7.29 1.38
CA LEU A 95 -8.27 6.55 2.47
C LEU A 95 -9.61 7.18 2.86
N GLU A 96 -10.63 6.36 3.11
CA GLU A 96 -11.94 6.86 3.54
C GLU A 96 -11.89 7.54 4.92
N ASN A 97 -10.87 7.23 5.72
CA ASN A 97 -10.61 7.85 7.02
C ASN A 97 -9.11 8.07 7.17
N GLU A 98 -8.72 9.19 7.77
CA GLU A 98 -7.33 9.46 8.12
C GLU A 98 -6.77 8.37 9.05
N VAL A 99 -5.53 7.97 8.79
CA VAL A 99 -4.78 7.13 9.72
C VAL A 99 -4.49 7.94 10.99
N PRO A 100 -4.82 7.42 12.19
CA PRO A 100 -4.52 8.12 13.43
C PRO A 100 -3.05 8.51 13.53
N ALA A 101 -2.77 9.75 13.95
CA ALA A 101 -1.41 10.31 13.97
C ALA A 101 -0.37 9.40 14.65
N SER A 102 -0.72 8.79 15.80
CA SER A 102 0.20 7.87 16.50
C SER A 102 0.57 6.64 15.68
N LEU A 103 -0.38 6.11 14.91
CA LEU A 103 -0.18 4.95 14.05
C LEU A 103 0.58 5.33 12.78
N TYR A 104 0.28 6.51 12.21
CA TYR A 104 1.03 7.07 11.10
C TYR A 104 2.51 7.27 11.46
N ASP A 105 2.78 7.89 12.61
CA ASP A 105 4.14 8.10 13.11
C ASP A 105 4.90 6.78 13.28
N GLU A 106 4.22 5.76 13.81
CA GLU A 106 4.80 4.41 13.94
C GLU A 106 5.23 3.85 12.59
N PHE A 107 4.43 4.01 11.53
CA PHE A 107 4.73 3.50 10.20
C PHE A 107 5.84 4.27 9.47
N VAL A 108 5.90 5.60 9.64
CA VAL A 108 6.77 6.47 8.82
C VAL A 108 8.13 6.74 9.48
N GLN A 109 8.22 6.75 10.82
CA GLN A 109 9.50 6.99 11.49
C GLN A 109 10.45 5.81 11.28
N LYS A 110 11.66 6.04 10.78
CA LYS A 110 12.70 5.00 10.75
C LYS A 110 13.29 4.85 12.15
N VAL A 111 13.26 3.63 12.69
CA VAL A 111 13.95 3.28 13.95
C VAL A 111 15.42 3.02 13.65
#